data_AF-X0VPZ4-F1
#
_entry.id   AF-X0VPZ4-F1
#
_cell.length_a   1.000
_cell.length_b   1.000
_cell.length_c   1.000
_cell.angle_alpha   90.00
_cell.angle_beta   90.00
_cell.angle_gamma   90.00
#
_symmetry.space_group_name_H-M   'P 1'
#
loop_
_entity.id
_entity.type
_entity.pdbx_description
1 polymer ?
#
loop_
_entity_poly.entity_id
_entity_poly.type
_entity_poly.pdbx_seq_one_letter_code
_entity_poly.pdbx_strand_id
1 'polypeptide(L)'
;LLNKYNALETEFQECRAWIKHQKKKFSIIEWLNENCKSPQDYSTWLNNISIGQKEVELIFTHNFVMGMYYIFQKNLNLSDEQCFPIRAFNQKKNILFALEDDAWKMLDYNQVKNLIKPIHKKLQHEFKVWCDLHPKIVNNIYSNEFEENIQKINGIYKQTYDVALRKINIKLYEYLKFNLKSKVQYDFV
;
A
#
# COMPACT_ATOMS: atom_id res chain seq x y z
N LEU A 1 12.13 22.29 -54.71
CA LEU A 1 11.11 22.58 -53.68
C LEU A 1 10.38 21.31 -53.24
N LEU A 2 9.83 20.53 -54.17
CA LEU A 2 9.13 19.26 -53.88
C LEU A 2 9.97 18.22 -53.10
N ASN A 3 11.26 18.04 -53.45
CA ASN A 3 12.11 17.07 -52.75
C ASN A 3 12.40 17.44 -51.29
N LYS A 4 12.52 18.75 -50.97
CA LYS A 4 12.70 19.21 -49.59
C LYS A 4 11.41 19.03 -48.77
N TYR A 5 10.26 19.24 -49.40
CA TYR A 5 8.96 19.00 -48.78
C TYR A 5 8.77 17.51 -48.44
N ASN A 6 9.09 16.61 -49.37
CA ASN A 6 8.98 15.16 -49.15
C ASN A 6 9.92 14.63 -48.05
N ALA A 7 11.14 15.17 -47.98
CA ALA A 7 12.09 14.82 -46.91
C ALA A 7 11.58 15.26 -45.53
N LEU A 8 11.03 16.49 -45.44
CA LEU A 8 10.46 17.02 -44.19
C LEU A 8 9.22 16.23 -43.74
N GLU A 9 8.37 15.81 -44.68
CA GLU A 9 7.20 14.97 -44.40
C GLU A 9 7.62 13.60 -43.85
N THR A 10 8.72 13.04 -44.37
CA THR A 10 9.27 11.74 -43.94
C THR A 10 9.87 11.85 -42.54
N GLU A 11 10.72 12.84 -42.26
CA GLU A 11 11.23 13.12 -40.92
C GLU A 11 10.10 13.34 -39.91
N PHE A 12 9.03 14.04 -40.31
CA PHE A 12 7.88 14.27 -39.46
C PHE A 12 7.12 12.97 -39.13
N GLN A 13 6.99 12.06 -40.10
CA GLN A 13 6.37 10.76 -39.89
C GLN A 13 7.23 9.83 -39.03
N GLU A 14 8.55 9.82 -39.21
CA GLU A 14 9.50 9.08 -38.37
C GLU A 14 9.48 9.59 -36.93
N CYS A 15 9.46 10.91 -36.75
CA CYS A 15 9.35 11.54 -35.44
C CYS A 15 8.01 11.19 -34.77
N ARG A 16 6.90 11.18 -35.51
CA ARG A 16 5.60 10.70 -34.99
C ARG A 16 5.61 9.21 -34.66
N ALA A 17 6.25 8.37 -35.47
CA ALA A 17 6.37 6.94 -35.23
C ALA A 17 7.22 6.67 -33.99
N TRP A 18 8.32 7.40 -33.80
CA TRP A 18 9.16 7.34 -32.61
C TRP A 18 8.40 7.82 -31.36
N ILE A 19 7.67 8.94 -31.43
CA ILE A 19 6.78 9.39 -30.35
C ILE A 19 5.69 8.35 -30.06
N LYS A 20 5.12 7.70 -31.08
CA LYS A 20 4.12 6.63 -30.92
C LYS A 20 4.73 5.38 -30.29
N HIS A 21 5.97 5.05 -30.63
CA HIS A 21 6.75 3.96 -30.04
C HIS A 21 7.12 4.26 -28.57
N GLN A 22 7.51 5.49 -28.24
CA GLN A 22 7.69 5.95 -26.87
C GLN A 22 6.36 5.99 -26.08
N LYS A 23 5.24 6.26 -26.76
CA LYS A 23 3.88 6.20 -26.21
C LYS A 23 3.31 4.77 -26.14
N LYS A 24 4.02 3.75 -26.63
CA LYS A 24 3.64 2.35 -26.42
C LYS A 24 3.54 2.18 -24.90
N LYS A 25 2.32 1.93 -24.42
CA LYS A 25 1.92 2.14 -23.02
C LYS A 25 2.95 1.53 -22.07
N PHE A 26 3.74 2.39 -21.42
CA PHE A 26 4.62 1.96 -20.34
C PHE A 26 3.80 1.16 -19.32
N SER A 27 4.06 -0.14 -19.21
CA SER A 27 3.36 -1.02 -18.29
C SER A 27 4.13 -1.08 -16.99
N ILE A 28 3.54 -0.57 -15.91
CA ILE A 28 4.13 -0.61 -14.57
C ILE A 28 4.39 -2.05 -14.13
N ILE A 29 3.53 -2.99 -14.54
CA ILE A 29 3.67 -4.42 -14.21
C ILE A 29 4.89 -5.02 -14.91
N GLU A 30 5.10 -4.72 -16.19
CA GLU A 30 6.29 -5.18 -16.92
C GLU A 30 7.56 -4.64 -16.26
N TRP A 31 7.59 -3.32 -15.97
CA TRP A 31 8.72 -2.71 -15.29
C TRP A 31 8.99 -3.33 -13.92
N LEU A 32 7.94 -3.60 -13.13
CA LEU A 32 8.08 -4.26 -11.83
C LEU A 32 8.66 -5.67 -11.97
N ASN A 33 8.18 -6.48 -12.92
CA ASN A 33 8.69 -7.84 -13.14
C ASN A 33 10.16 -7.83 -13.60
N GLU A 34 10.57 -6.83 -14.36
CA GLU A 34 11.96 -6.68 -14.85
C GLU A 34 12.92 -6.13 -13.79
N ASN A 35 12.47 -5.17 -12.97
CA ASN A 35 13.35 -4.34 -12.13
C ASN A 35 13.19 -4.62 -10.62
N CYS A 36 12.10 -5.26 -10.20
CA CYS A 36 11.79 -5.51 -8.80
C CYS A 36 11.66 -7.02 -8.54
N LYS A 37 12.76 -7.64 -8.10
CA LYS A 37 12.75 -9.00 -7.57
C LYS A 37 12.66 -8.92 -6.04
N SER A 38 11.45 -8.81 -5.52
CA SER A 38 11.24 -8.93 -4.07
C SER A 38 11.63 -10.36 -3.67
N PRO A 39 12.41 -10.55 -2.58
CA PRO A 39 12.85 -11.88 -2.17
C PRO A 39 11.73 -12.72 -1.56
N GLN A 40 10.57 -12.11 -1.24
CA GLN A 40 9.43 -12.78 -0.62
C GLN A 40 8.12 -12.43 -1.30
N ASP A 41 7.20 -13.40 -1.28
CA ASP A 41 5.81 -13.24 -1.70
C ASP A 41 5.02 -12.38 -0.71
N TYR A 42 4.05 -11.64 -1.23
CA TYR A 42 3.13 -10.79 -0.48
C TYR A 42 2.42 -11.52 0.67
N SER A 43 1.91 -12.73 0.42
CA SER A 43 1.19 -13.51 1.41
C SER A 43 2.08 -13.92 2.59
N THR A 44 3.33 -14.29 2.29
CA THR A 44 4.34 -14.68 3.27
C THR A 44 4.71 -13.49 4.15
N TRP A 45 4.96 -12.33 3.55
CA TRP A 45 5.23 -11.11 4.30
C TRP A 45 4.09 -10.72 5.24
N LEU A 46 2.82 -10.78 4.80
CA LEU A 46 1.66 -10.52 5.66
C LEU A 46 1.61 -11.43 6.88
N ASN A 47 1.90 -12.71 6.67
CA ASN A 47 1.90 -13.70 7.73
C ASN A 47 3.00 -13.44 8.76
N ASN A 48 4.13 -12.87 8.33
CA ASN A 48 5.26 -12.53 9.19
C ASN A 48 5.06 -11.24 10.01
N ILE A 49 4.05 -10.41 9.70
CA ILE A 49 3.75 -9.21 10.50
C ILE A 49 3.36 -9.63 11.92
N SER A 50 4.20 -9.30 12.89
CA SER A 50 3.92 -9.51 14.32
C SER A 50 3.14 -8.34 14.89
N ILE A 51 2.07 -8.66 15.63
CA ILE A 51 1.24 -7.70 16.37
C ILE A 51 1.32 -8.10 17.83
N GLY A 52 1.52 -7.12 18.72
CA GLY A 52 1.48 -7.33 20.16
C GLY A 52 0.70 -6.24 20.87
N GLN A 53 0.86 -6.20 22.19
CA GLN A 53 0.17 -5.26 23.07
C GLN A 53 0.46 -3.79 22.74
N LYS A 54 1.67 -3.47 22.28
CA LYS A 54 2.06 -2.11 21.89
C LYS A 54 1.21 -1.58 20.72
N GLU A 55 0.93 -2.43 19.73
CA GLU A 55 0.09 -2.05 18.59
C GLU A 55 -1.38 -1.87 18.99
N VAL A 56 -1.87 -2.60 19.99
CA VAL A 56 -3.20 -2.42 20.60
C VAL A 56 -3.28 -1.04 21.28
N GLU A 57 -2.33 -0.74 22.16
CA GLU A 57 -2.26 0.55 22.87
C GLU A 57 -2.13 1.74 21.89
N LEU A 58 -1.34 1.57 20.82
CA LEU A 58 -1.19 2.59 19.78
C LEU A 58 -2.53 2.97 19.14
N ILE A 59 -3.44 1.99 18.97
CA ILE A 59 -4.78 2.21 18.43
C ILE A 59 -5.70 2.89 19.44
N PHE A 60 -5.56 2.59 20.73
CA PHE A 60 -6.29 3.31 21.78
C PHE A 60 -5.92 4.79 21.78
N THR A 61 -4.62 5.10 21.69
CA THR A 61 -4.12 6.49 21.68
C THR A 61 -4.56 7.27 20.44
N HIS A 62 -4.59 6.63 19.27
CA HIS A 62 -4.89 7.32 18.00
C HIS A 62 -6.25 6.91 17.44
N ASN A 63 -6.30 5.78 16.74
CA ASN A 63 -7.45 5.06 16.18
C ASN A 63 -6.94 3.96 15.24
N PHE A 64 -7.86 3.15 14.71
CA PHE A 64 -7.57 2.09 13.75
C PHE A 64 -6.74 2.53 12.54
N VAL A 65 -7.12 3.65 11.91
CA VAL A 65 -6.49 4.09 10.65
C VAL A 65 -5.02 4.43 10.87
N MET A 66 -4.73 5.17 11.95
CA MET A 66 -3.36 5.55 12.29
C MET A 66 -2.56 4.37 12.84
N GLY A 67 -3.16 3.50 13.66
CA GLY A 67 -2.48 2.30 14.13
C GLY A 67 -2.08 1.36 12.99
N MET A 68 -2.99 1.11 12.05
CA MET A 68 -2.69 0.32 10.84
C MET A 68 -1.59 0.97 10.00
N TYR A 69 -1.64 2.30 9.84
CA TYR A 69 -0.58 3.05 9.15
C TYR A 69 0.79 2.84 9.80
N TYR A 70 0.90 2.98 11.12
CA TYR A 70 2.16 2.78 11.84
C TYR A 70 2.65 1.32 11.80
N ILE A 71 1.73 0.35 11.86
CA ILE A 71 2.05 -1.06 11.65
C ILE A 71 2.67 -1.26 10.27
N PHE A 72 2.07 -0.69 9.21
CA PHE A 72 2.64 -0.79 7.87
C PHE A 72 4.01 -0.13 7.77
N GLN A 73 4.20 1.08 8.31
CA GLN A 73 5.50 1.76 8.29
C GLN A 73 6.60 0.94 8.98
N LYS A 74 6.29 0.33 10.13
CA LYS A 74 7.22 -0.53 10.86
C LYS A 74 7.66 -1.75 10.04
N ASN A 75 6.77 -2.29 9.20
CA ASN A 75 7.01 -3.50 8.41
C ASN A 75 7.43 -3.21 6.96
N LEU A 76 7.45 -1.94 6.54
CA LEU A 76 7.81 -1.45 5.21
C LEU A 76 8.79 -0.28 5.35
N ASN A 77 9.91 -0.51 6.02
CA ASN A 77 10.93 0.51 6.23
C ASN A 77 11.56 0.92 4.89
N LEU A 78 11.36 2.18 4.45
CA LEU A 78 11.80 2.68 3.14
C LEU A 78 13.30 2.50 2.86
N SER A 79 14.14 2.29 3.87
CA SER A 79 15.54 1.91 3.68
C SER A 79 15.73 0.59 2.94
N ASP A 80 14.76 -0.33 3.04
CA ASP A 80 14.79 -1.67 2.43
C ASP A 80 13.80 -1.78 1.26
N GLU A 81 13.52 -0.66 0.57
CA GLU A 81 12.44 -0.57 -0.44
C GLU A 81 12.47 -1.71 -1.45
N GLN A 82 13.66 -2.08 -1.96
CA GLN A 82 13.81 -3.14 -2.96
C GLN A 82 13.22 -4.48 -2.51
N CYS A 83 13.17 -4.74 -1.20
CA CYS A 83 12.68 -5.97 -0.61
C CYS A 83 11.17 -6.00 -0.33
N PHE A 84 10.42 -4.91 -0.53
CA PHE A 84 9.00 -4.99 -0.22
C PHE A 84 8.24 -5.82 -1.26
N PRO A 85 7.26 -6.61 -0.82
CA PRO A 85 6.36 -7.31 -1.73
C PRO A 85 5.15 -6.45 -2.14
N ILE A 86 5.18 -5.15 -1.84
CA ILE A 86 4.14 -4.18 -2.20
C ILE A 86 4.77 -2.87 -2.69
N ARG A 87 4.16 -2.25 -3.70
CA ARG A 87 4.61 -1.00 -4.34
C ARG A 87 3.44 -0.10 -4.70
N ALA A 88 3.72 1.20 -4.82
CA ALA A 88 2.77 2.19 -5.31
C ALA A 88 3.48 3.17 -6.24
N PHE A 89 2.75 3.75 -7.19
CA PHE A 89 3.33 4.62 -8.21
C PHE A 89 2.48 5.86 -8.44
N ASN A 90 3.12 7.02 -8.56
CA ASN A 90 2.43 8.31 -8.81
C ASN A 90 1.54 8.29 -10.06
N GLN A 91 1.89 7.46 -11.06
CA GLN A 91 1.16 7.28 -12.30
C GLN A 91 -0.19 6.57 -12.12
N LYS A 92 -0.40 5.90 -10.98
CA LYS A 92 -1.59 5.11 -10.64
C LYS A 92 -2.05 5.44 -9.22
N LYS A 93 -2.77 6.55 -9.11
CA LYS A 93 -3.22 7.11 -7.81
C LYS A 93 -4.05 6.11 -7.01
N ASN A 94 -3.73 5.95 -5.72
CA ASN A 94 -4.42 5.07 -4.77
C ASN A 94 -4.43 3.58 -5.15
N ILE A 95 -3.55 3.17 -6.07
CA ILE A 95 -3.41 1.78 -6.51
C ILE A 95 -2.14 1.22 -5.91
N LEU A 96 -2.27 0.03 -5.32
CA LEU A 96 -1.16 -0.76 -4.82
C LEU A 96 -0.90 -1.93 -5.79
N PHE A 97 0.36 -2.31 -5.89
CA PHE A 97 0.83 -3.47 -6.62
C PHE A 97 1.47 -4.42 -5.62
N ALA A 98 1.25 -5.72 -5.73
CA ALA A 98 1.87 -6.71 -4.86
C ALA A 98 2.44 -7.87 -5.68
N LEU A 99 3.52 -8.48 -5.18
CA LEU A 99 4.11 -9.68 -5.75
C LEU A 99 3.36 -10.90 -5.22
N GLU A 100 2.63 -11.60 -6.07
CA GLU A 100 1.89 -12.82 -5.74
C GLU A 100 2.14 -13.89 -6.79
N ASP A 101 2.61 -15.07 -6.37
CA ASP A 101 2.96 -16.19 -7.25
C ASP A 101 4.02 -15.82 -8.31
N ASP A 102 5.11 -15.18 -7.88
CA ASP A 102 6.22 -14.70 -8.73
C ASP A 102 5.83 -13.65 -9.79
N ALA A 103 4.61 -13.10 -9.72
CA ALA A 103 4.13 -12.08 -10.64
C ALA A 103 3.59 -10.84 -9.90
N TRP A 104 3.96 -9.66 -10.37
CA TRP A 104 3.39 -8.42 -9.85
C TRP A 104 1.96 -8.24 -10.35
N LYS A 105 1.02 -8.07 -9.42
CA LYS A 105 -0.41 -7.87 -9.69
C LYS A 105 -0.88 -6.52 -9.14
N MET A 106 -1.80 -5.89 -9.84
CA MET A 106 -2.51 -4.71 -9.34
C MET A 106 -3.57 -5.16 -8.32
N LEU A 107 -3.59 -4.55 -7.14
CA LEU A 107 -4.59 -4.85 -6.12
C LEU A 107 -5.88 -4.07 -6.38
N ASP A 108 -6.99 -4.80 -6.51
CA ASP A 108 -8.33 -4.22 -6.48
C ASP A 108 -8.78 -3.90 -5.05
N TYR A 109 -9.98 -3.32 -4.92
CA TYR A 109 -10.51 -2.95 -3.62
C TYR A 109 -10.67 -4.15 -2.67
N ASN A 110 -11.13 -5.31 -3.16
CA ASN A 110 -11.31 -6.50 -2.34
C ASN A 110 -9.97 -7.08 -1.88
N GLN A 111 -8.96 -7.05 -2.75
CA GLN A 111 -7.61 -7.48 -2.42
C GLN A 111 -6.96 -6.55 -1.39
N VAL A 112 -7.22 -5.24 -1.45
CA VAL A 112 -6.82 -4.31 -0.38
C VAL A 112 -7.53 -4.61 0.94
N LYS A 113 -8.80 -5.07 0.93
CA LYS A 113 -9.43 -5.56 2.18
C LYS A 113 -8.72 -6.80 2.70
N ASN A 114 -8.31 -7.70 1.81
CA ASN A 114 -7.56 -8.91 2.14
C ASN A 114 -6.15 -8.61 2.64
N LEU A 115 -5.57 -7.45 2.32
CA LEU A 115 -4.35 -6.93 2.93
C LEU A 115 -4.53 -6.62 4.42
N ILE A 116 -5.61 -5.90 4.73
CA ILE A 116 -5.82 -5.35 6.08
C ILE A 116 -6.39 -6.40 7.03
N LYS A 117 -7.21 -7.33 6.53
CA LYS A 117 -7.97 -8.30 7.33
C LYS A 117 -7.09 -9.22 8.20
N PRO A 118 -5.97 -9.81 7.72
CA PRO A 118 -5.12 -10.65 8.56
C PRO A 118 -4.48 -9.88 9.73
N ILE A 119 -4.02 -8.66 9.47
CA ILE A 119 -3.45 -7.78 10.50
C ILE A 119 -4.51 -7.42 11.54
N HIS A 120 -5.72 -7.05 11.09
CA HIS A 120 -6.82 -6.75 11.98
C HIS A 120 -7.24 -7.96 12.83
N LYS A 121 -7.24 -9.18 12.28
CA LYS A 121 -7.48 -10.40 13.06
C LYS A 121 -6.44 -10.59 14.17
N LYS A 122 -5.15 -10.42 13.85
CA LYS A 122 -4.06 -10.49 14.84
C LYS A 122 -4.24 -9.42 15.93
N LEU A 123 -4.62 -8.21 15.53
CA LEU A 123 -4.93 -7.14 16.47
C LEU A 123 -6.11 -7.47 17.40
N GLN A 124 -7.20 -8.04 16.86
CA GLN A 124 -8.35 -8.44 17.68
C GLN A 124 -7.98 -9.55 18.67
N HIS A 125 -7.12 -10.48 18.26
CA HIS A 125 -6.58 -11.49 19.15
C HIS A 125 -5.78 -10.86 20.30
N GLU A 126 -4.84 -9.98 19.99
CA GLU A 126 -4.04 -9.27 21.01
C GLU A 126 -4.89 -8.38 21.91
N PHE A 127 -5.94 -7.76 21.38
CA PHE A 127 -6.90 -6.99 22.18
C PHE A 127 -7.65 -7.87 23.17
N LYS A 128 -8.03 -9.09 22.78
CA LYS A 128 -8.64 -10.04 23.72
C LYS A 128 -7.66 -10.39 24.85
N VAL A 129 -6.40 -10.66 24.53
CA VAL A 129 -5.34 -10.89 25.53
C VAL A 129 -5.19 -9.67 26.44
N TRP A 130 -5.22 -8.47 25.88
CA TRP A 130 -5.17 -7.23 26.66
C TRP A 130 -6.32 -7.13 27.66
N CYS A 131 -7.55 -7.46 27.24
CA CYS A 131 -8.74 -7.48 28.10
C CYS A 131 -8.60 -8.48 29.25
N ASP A 132 -8.09 -9.68 28.97
CA ASP A 132 -7.86 -10.73 29.98
C ASP A 132 -6.83 -10.28 31.04
N LEU A 133 -5.84 -9.47 30.64
CA LEU A 133 -4.84 -8.87 31.53
C LEU A 133 -5.38 -7.67 32.34
N HIS A 134 -6.46 -7.03 31.89
CA HIS A 134 -7.01 -5.81 32.49
C HIS A 134 -8.49 -5.93 32.88
N PRO A 135 -8.89 -6.96 33.66
CA PRO A 135 -10.30 -7.25 33.94
C PRO A 135 -11.02 -6.12 34.69
N LYS A 136 -10.30 -5.30 35.47
CA LYS A 136 -10.86 -4.14 36.17
C LYS A 136 -11.35 -3.06 35.22
N ILE A 137 -10.65 -2.85 34.10
CA ILE A 137 -11.04 -1.88 33.08
C ILE A 137 -12.24 -2.43 32.29
N VAL A 138 -12.19 -3.70 31.93
CA VAL A 138 -13.28 -4.39 31.20
C VAL A 138 -14.59 -4.41 31.99
N ASN A 139 -14.52 -4.70 33.30
CA ASN A 139 -15.69 -4.76 34.17
C ASN A 139 -16.18 -3.39 34.63
N ASN A 140 -15.50 -2.31 34.28
CA ASN A 140 -15.97 -0.96 34.56
C ASN A 140 -17.05 -0.56 33.55
N ILE A 141 -18.28 -0.94 33.86
CA ILE A 141 -19.50 -0.77 33.05
C ILE A 141 -19.82 0.69 32.70
N TYR A 142 -19.11 1.66 33.30
CA TYR A 142 -19.28 3.10 33.07
C TYR A 142 -18.08 3.76 32.37
N SER A 143 -17.07 2.98 31.97
CA SER A 143 -15.90 3.53 31.29
C SER A 143 -16.23 3.80 29.81
N ASN A 144 -16.61 5.05 29.53
CA ASN A 144 -16.70 5.56 28.15
C ASN A 144 -15.40 5.30 27.37
N GLU A 145 -14.25 5.34 28.05
CA GLU A 145 -12.94 5.10 27.45
C GLU A 145 -12.79 3.67 26.90
N PHE A 146 -13.27 2.67 27.64
CA PHE A 146 -13.19 1.28 27.18
C PHE A 146 -14.11 1.03 25.98
N GLU A 147 -15.31 1.59 25.99
CA GLU A 147 -16.22 1.53 24.84
C GLU A 147 -15.59 2.19 23.59
N GLU A 148 -14.98 3.37 23.75
CA GLU A 148 -14.26 4.01 22.66
C GLU A 148 -13.12 3.13 22.14
N ASN A 149 -12.37 2.47 23.03
CA ASN A 149 -11.28 1.57 22.65
C ASN A 149 -11.78 0.35 21.86
N ILE A 150 -12.93 -0.23 22.22
CA ILE A 150 -13.59 -1.28 21.42
C ILE A 150 -13.93 -0.75 20.03
N GLN A 151 -14.53 0.45 19.93
CA GLN A 151 -14.86 1.06 18.64
C GLN A 151 -13.61 1.35 17.80
N LYS A 152 -12.53 1.80 18.45
CA LYS A 152 -11.23 2.07 17.80
C LYS A 152 -10.60 0.77 17.29
N ILE A 153 -10.58 -0.31 18.07
CA ILE A 153 -10.04 -1.60 17.61
C ILE A 153 -10.84 -2.13 16.42
N ASN A 154 -12.17 -2.05 16.48
CA ASN A 154 -13.05 -2.51 15.40
C ASN A 154 -13.06 -1.59 14.17
N GLY A 155 -12.34 -0.47 14.20
CA GLY A 155 -12.26 0.48 13.09
C GLY A 155 -13.57 1.23 12.80
N ILE A 156 -14.48 1.30 13.78
CA ILE A 156 -15.79 1.95 13.67
C ILE A 156 -15.91 3.22 14.51
N TYR A 157 -14.84 3.65 15.19
CA TYR A 157 -14.83 4.90 15.93
C TYR A 157 -15.00 6.11 15.01
N LYS A 158 -16.13 6.82 15.13
CA LYS A 158 -16.50 8.03 14.36
C LYS A 158 -16.58 7.86 12.84
N GLN A 159 -16.56 6.62 12.32
CA GLN A 159 -16.66 6.31 10.90
C GLN A 159 -17.07 4.85 10.68
N THR A 160 -17.44 4.47 9.46
CA THR A 160 -17.65 3.05 9.14
C THR A 160 -16.33 2.33 8.88
N TYR A 161 -16.30 1.01 9.09
CA TYR A 161 -15.13 0.19 8.81
C TYR A 161 -14.67 0.31 7.34
N ASP A 162 -15.61 0.35 6.40
CA ASP A 162 -15.31 0.49 4.97
C ASP A 162 -14.64 1.84 4.64
N VAL A 163 -15.05 2.93 5.30
CA VAL A 163 -14.36 4.23 5.22
C VAL A 163 -12.96 4.15 5.83
N ALA A 164 -12.79 3.41 6.93
CA ALA A 164 -11.48 3.19 7.53
C ALA A 164 -10.51 2.50 6.56
N LEU A 165 -10.94 1.43 5.90
CA LEU A 165 -10.13 0.69 4.92
C LEU A 165 -9.68 1.58 3.76
N ARG A 166 -10.57 2.43 3.23
CA ARG A 166 -10.20 3.38 2.18
C ARG A 166 -9.14 4.37 2.65
N LYS A 167 -9.29 4.93 3.86
CA LYS A 167 -8.30 5.85 4.44
C LYS A 167 -6.95 5.18 4.67
N ILE A 168 -6.94 3.92 5.12
CA ILE A 168 -5.72 3.13 5.27
C ILE A 168 -5.04 2.93 3.92
N ASN A 169 -5.79 2.54 2.88
CA ASN A 169 -5.25 2.36 1.53
C ASN A 169 -4.61 3.65 0.99
N ILE A 170 -5.30 4.78 1.14
CA ILE A 170 -4.78 6.09 0.72
C ILE A 170 -3.49 6.40 1.47
N LYS A 171 -3.44 6.25 2.80
CA LYS A 171 -2.23 6.50 3.59
C LYS A 171 -1.07 5.60 3.20
N LEU A 172 -1.34 4.32 2.97
CA LEU A 172 -0.32 3.35 2.56
C LEU A 172 0.20 3.68 1.15
N TYR A 173 -0.69 4.02 0.22
CA TYR A 173 -0.31 4.53 -1.09
C TYR A 173 0.57 5.78 -0.97
N GLU A 174 0.17 6.77 -0.18
CA GLU A 174 0.91 8.02 -0.02
C GLU A 174 2.31 7.81 0.58
N TYR A 175 2.46 6.80 1.45
CA TYR A 175 3.75 6.42 2.03
C TYR A 175 4.66 5.67 1.05
N LEU A 176 4.10 4.80 0.21
CA LEU A 176 4.84 3.95 -0.72
C LEU A 176 5.04 4.55 -2.11
N LYS A 177 4.32 5.62 -2.46
CA LYS A 177 4.27 6.12 -3.85
C LYS A 177 5.67 6.51 -4.33
N PHE A 178 6.08 5.88 -5.41
CA PHE A 178 7.34 6.14 -6.08
C PHE A 178 7.10 6.87 -7.41
N ASN A 179 7.98 7.83 -7.74
CA ASN A 179 7.93 8.50 -9.05
C ASN A 179 8.82 7.78 -10.06
N LEU A 180 8.19 6.95 -10.88
CA LEU A 180 8.92 6.18 -11.88
C LEU A 180 9.53 7.02 -13.02
N LYS A 181 8.87 8.11 -13.43
CA LYS A 181 9.31 8.93 -14.57
C LYS A 181 10.61 9.68 -14.27
N SER A 182 10.81 10.10 -13.02
CA SER A 182 12.02 10.78 -12.61
C SER A 182 13.23 9.86 -12.50
N LYS A 183 13.08 8.53 -12.53
CA LYS A 183 14.22 7.59 -12.54
C LYS A 183 14.57 7.15 -13.95
N VAL A 184 13.56 6.81 -14.76
CA VAL A 184 13.75 6.45 -16.17
C VAL A 184 14.40 7.58 -16.97
N GLN A 185 14.17 8.86 -16.64
CA GLN A 185 14.88 9.98 -17.28
C GLN A 185 16.39 10.05 -16.96
N TYR A 186 16.86 9.49 -15.84
CA TYR A 186 18.27 9.50 -15.48
C TYR A 186 19.06 8.34 -16.10
N ASP A 187 18.40 7.23 -16.44
CA ASP A 187 19.04 6.08 -17.09
C ASP A 187 19.23 6.28 -18.62
N PHE A 188 18.84 7.45 -19.15
CA PHE A 188 18.99 7.83 -20.58
C PHE A 188 19.83 9.11 -20.78
N VAL A 189 20.66 9.51 -19.82
CA VAL A 189 21.67 10.58 -19.99
C VAL A 189 23.05 9.98 -20.16
#